data_AF-A0A1Y3YP46-F1
#
_entry.id   AF-A0A1Y3YP46-F1
#
_cell.length_a   1.000
_cell.length_b   1.000
_cell.length_c   1.000
_cell.angle_alpha   90.00
_cell.angle_beta   90.00
_cell.angle_gamma   90.00
#
_symmetry.space_group_name_H-M   'P 1'
#
loop_
_entity.id
_entity.type
_entity.pdbx_description
1 polymer ?
#
loop_
_entity_poly.entity_id
_entity_poly.type
_entity_poly.pdbx_seq_one_letter_code
_entity_poly.pdbx_strand_id
1 'polypeptide(L)' 'MCLGVVLIILGLVCAGYGYTQNNTLEAQISSLLQSGATNPGTIFIFLGIGVAIVGVLLCIYSIVRKK' A
#
# COMPACT_ATOMS: atom_id res chain seq x y z
N MET A 1 -10.91 -15.85 -0.28
CA MET A 1 -9.50 -16.13 -0.63
C MET A 1 -9.07 -15.43 -1.93
N CYS A 2 -9.67 -15.70 -3.10
CA CYS A 2 -9.25 -15.08 -4.37
C CYS A 2 -9.25 -13.54 -4.35
N LEU A 3 -10.29 -12.92 -3.79
CA LEU A 3 -10.36 -11.46 -3.64
C LEU A 3 -9.20 -10.89 -2.77
N GLY A 4 -8.83 -11.58 -1.69
CA GLY A 4 -7.73 -11.15 -0.82
C GLY A 4 -6.39 -11.21 -1.54
N VAL A 5 -6.15 -12.25 -2.33
CA VAL A 5 -4.94 -12.36 -3.17
C VAL A 5 -4.87 -11.24 -4.21
N VAL A 6 -5.99 -10.93 -4.87
CA VAL A 6 -6.06 -9.82 -5.85
C VAL A 6 -5.73 -8.48 -5.18
N LEU A 7 -6.28 -8.22 -3.98
CA LEU A 7 -5.99 -7.01 -3.24
C LEU A 7 -4.52 -6.91 -2.80
N ILE A 8 -3.89 -8.02 -2.41
CA ILE A 8 -2.47 -8.05 -2.09
C ILE A 8 -1.63 -7.67 -3.31
N ILE A 9 -1.91 -8.27 -4.47
CA ILE A 9 -1.18 -7.99 -5.71
C ILE A 9 -1.35 -6.53 -6.13
N LEU A 10 -2.59 -6.02 -6.14
CA LEU A 10 -2.88 -4.62 -6.47
C LEU A 10 -2.22 -3.65 -5.49
N GLY A 11 -2.22 -3.96 -4.20
CA GLY A 11 -1.55 -3.16 -3.17
C GLY A 11 -0.04 -3.11 -3.36
N LEU A 12 0.60 -4.25 -3.67
CA LEU A 12 2.03 -4.31 -3.96
C LEU A 12 2.41 -3.54 -5.23
N VAL A 13 1.64 -3.67 -6.31
CA VAL A 13 1.88 -2.94 -7.56
C VAL A 13 1.70 -1.43 -7.36
N CYS A 14 0.67 -1.02 -6.60
CA CYS A 14 0.41 0.38 -6.28
C CYS A 14 1.54 0.98 -5.43
N ALA A 15 2.00 0.27 -4.40
CA ALA A 15 3.11 0.70 -3.57
C ALA A 15 4.42 0.77 -4.38
N GLY A 16 4.71 -0.27 -5.18
CA GLY A 16 5.86 -0.30 -6.08
C GLY A 16 5.86 0.87 -7.07
N TYR A 17 4.71 1.19 -7.66
CA TYR A 17 4.56 2.36 -8.54
C TYR A 17 4.81 3.67 -7.78
N GLY A 18 4.30 3.80 -6.55
CA GLY A 18 4.59 4.93 -5.68
C GLY A 18 6.09 5.09 -5.37
N TYR A 19 6.81 3.98 -5.18
CA TYR A 19 8.27 4.00 -5.03
C TYR A 19 8.99 4.47 -6.30
N THR A 20 8.53 4.07 -7.49
CA THR A 20 9.14 4.54 -8.76
C THR A 20 8.91 6.03 -9.03
N GLN A 21 7.87 6.62 -8.44
CA GLN A 21 7.63 8.07 -8.49
C GLN A 21 8.36 8.83 -7.39
N ASN A 22 8.86 8.13 -6.37
CA ASN A 22 9.45 8.75 -5.19
C ASN A 22 10.85 8.19 -4.94
N ASN A 23 11.80 8.65 -5.76
CA ASN A 23 13.14 8.08 -5.83
C ASN A 23 14.05 8.37 -4.62
N THR A 24 13.62 9.19 -3.64
CA THR A 24 14.43 9.47 -2.45
C THR A 24 13.63 9.34 -1.15
N LEU A 25 14.20 8.65 -0.17
CA LEU A 25 13.63 8.50 1.18
C LEU A 25 13.45 9.87 1.86
N GLU A 26 14.33 10.83 1.53
CA GLU A 26 14.25 12.22 1.96
C GLU A 26 12.98 12.91 1.45
N ALA A 27 12.55 12.65 0.22
CA ALA A 27 11.30 13.20 -0.32
C ALA A 27 10.06 12.60 0.35
N GLN A 28 10.11 11.34 0.80
CA GLN A 28 9.04 10.74 1.60
C GLN A 28 8.92 11.42 2.97
N ILE A 29 10.02 11.53 3.70
CA ILE A 29 10.06 12.12 5.04
C ILE A 29 9.72 13.62 5.01
N SER A 30 10.27 14.35 4.03
CA SER A 30 9.96 15.76 3.82
C SER A 30 8.48 15.96 3.48
N SER A 31 7.90 15.13 2.59
CA SER A 31 6.47 15.21 2.27
C SER A 31 5.53 14.87 3.43
N LEU A 32 6.00 14.09 4.40
CA LEU A 32 5.25 13.74 5.61
C LEU A 32 5.31 14.85 6.66
N LEU A 33 6.44 15.55 6.76
CA LEU A 33 6.69 16.60 7.76
C LEU A 33 6.28 18.00 7.29
N GLN A 34 6.27 18.25 5.98
CA GLN A 34 5.94 19.55 5.41
C GLN A 34 4.44 19.61 5.05
N SER A 35 3.66 20.29 5.90
CA SER A 35 2.25 20.58 5.63
C SER A 35 2.13 21.44 4.36
N GLY A 36 1.80 20.82 3.22
CA GLY A 36 1.52 21.51 1.97
C GLY A 36 2.14 20.93 0.70
N ALA A 37 3.12 20.02 0.79
CA ALA A 37 3.76 19.41 -0.37
C ALA A 37 3.81 17.88 -0.26
N THR A 38 2.65 17.24 -0.38
CA THR A 38 2.59 15.77 -0.41
C THR A 38 3.06 15.27 -1.77
N ASN A 39 4.18 14.54 -1.81
CA ASN A 39 4.64 13.88 -3.03
C ASN A 39 3.59 12.86 -3.48
N PRO A 40 3.09 12.90 -4.74
CA PRO A 40 2.08 11.97 -5.23
C PRO A 40 2.51 10.50 -5.07
N GLY A 41 3.81 10.19 -5.21
CA GLY A 41 4.35 8.85 -4.97
C GLY A 41 4.17 8.37 -3.53
N THR A 42 4.26 9.26 -2.53
CA THR A 42 3.99 8.94 -1.12
C THR A 42 2.55 8.47 -0.92
N ILE A 43 1.59 9.11 -1.59
CA ILE A 43 0.17 8.74 -1.49
C ILE A 43 -0.05 7.32 -2.03
N PHE A 44 0.53 7.00 -3.18
CA PHE A 44 0.44 5.65 -3.76
C PHE A 44 1.08 4.57 -2.87
N ILE A 45 2.18 4.89 -2.18
CA ILE A 45 2.80 3.97 -1.21
C ILE A 45 1.84 3.66 -0.06
N PHE A 46 1.30 4.68 0.61
CA PHE A 46 0.39 4.47 1.74
C PHE A 46 -0.90 3.76 1.36
N LEU A 47 -1.51 4.14 0.22
CA LEU A 47 -2.68 3.45 -0.32
C LEU A 47 -2.36 1.99 -0.66
N GLY A 48 -1.25 1.74 -1.33
CA GLY A 48 -0.83 0.38 -1.70
C GLY A 48 -0.62 -0.53 -0.49
N ILE A 49 0.08 -0.03 0.54
CA ILE A 49 0.29 -0.77 1.79
C ILE A 49 -1.05 -1.03 2.49
N GLY A 50 -1.93 -0.03 2.59
CA GLY A 50 -3.25 -0.18 3.21
C GLY A 50 -4.11 -1.25 2.51
N VAL A 51 -4.16 -1.22 1.19
CA VAL A 51 -4.90 -2.21 0.38
C VAL A 51 -4.31 -3.61 0.54
N ALA A 52 -2.98 -3.74 0.58
CA ALA A 52 -2.33 -5.02 0.81
C ALA A 52 -2.67 -5.62 2.19
N ILE A 53 -2.68 -4.78 3.24
CA ILE A 53 -3.06 -5.20 4.61
C ILE A 53 -4.50 -5.71 4.63
N VAL A 54 -5.45 -4.99 4.02
CA VAL A 54 -6.85 -5.44 3.92
C VAL A 54 -6.95 -6.78 3.18
N GLY A 55 -6.19 -6.95 2.09
CA GLY A 55 -6.11 -8.22 1.37
C GLY A 55 -5.61 -9.38 2.24
N VAL A 56 -4.58 -9.15 3.06
CA VAL A 56 -4.07 -10.15 4.02
C VAL A 56 -5.13 -10.51 5.07
N LEU A 57 -5.81 -9.52 5.65
CA LEU A 57 -6.87 -9.73 6.65
C LEU A 57 -8.02 -10.56 6.08
N LEU A 58 -8.43 -10.30 4.83
CA LEU A 58 -9.46 -11.09 4.15
C LEU A 58 -9.02 -12.52 3.85
N CYS A 59 -7.73 -12.73 3.52
CA CYS A 59 -7.17 -14.07 3.37
C CYS A 59 -7.19 -14.83 4.70
N ILE A 60 -6.72 -14.22 5.79
CA ILE A 60 -6.72 -14.81 7.13
C ILE A 60 -8.14 -15.13 7.57
N TYR A 61 -9.07 -14.17 7.46
CA TYR A 61 -10.48 -14.38 7.80
C TYR A 61 -11.09 -15.56 7.02
N SER A 62 -10.81 -15.64 5.71
CA SER A 62 -11.29 -16.73 4.85
C SER A 62 -10.73 -18.10 5.25
N ILE A 63 -9.55 -18.17 5.86
CA ILE A 63 -8.94 -19.41 6.36
C ILE A 63 -9.54 -19.78 7.71
N VAL A 64 -9.63 -18.81 8.63
CA VAL A 64 -10.17 -19.02 9.98
C VAL A 64 -11.63 -19.43 9.94
N ARG A 65 -12.45 -18.81 9.09
CA ARG A 65 -13.88 -19.14 8.97
C ARG A 65 -14.17 -20.46 8.26
N LYS A 66 -13.17 -21.07 7.61
CA LYS A 66 -13.29 -22.38 6.98
C LYS A 66 -12.93 -23.53 7.94
N LYS A 67 -12.29 -23.23 9.06
CA LYS A 67 -12.13 -24.16 10.19
C LYS A 67 -13.37 -24.13 11.05
#